data_AF-A0A956IF83-F1
#
_entry.id   AF-A0A956IF83-F1
#
_cell.length_a   1.000
_cell.length_b   1.000
_cell.length_c   1.000
_cell.angle_alpha   90.00
_cell.angle_beta   90.00
_cell.angle_gamma   90.00
#
_symmetry.space_group_name_H-M   'P 1'
#
loop_
_entity.id
_entity.type
_entity.pdbx_description
1 polymer ?
#
loop_
_entity_poly.entity_id
_entity_poly.type
_entity_poly.pdbx_seq_one_letter_code
_entity_poly.pdbx_strand_id
1 'polypeptide(L)'
;MVGPARGSRHYGSDDGFFAGFYNRGLTLHTTRYPPRASLSHLQFKVDSPRLQHTLSRDDVRHDAAYHRVLERVAKIGEGVLRERIRTELEQAALDKDPRRYAALLSAAVWEPPQTIVLPLCDPLARAMVLSLTDVVVDGRILWSDKPSSLTAALAAAGIPVVHAVHAEVPLLIDGIVKATVARAGQVYVLAVERDDPTEHARAWTKLVGEALRVAGMEVGRVALCRLFDRGASPASRVVDQPGPRHTLLREGGERLGAWLQRDLLLDEGDPAVQAAFRLAGTSARESAALLARYILAESQGQVSAAQSDQLSAFAIGEAP
;
A
#
# COMPACT_ATOMS: atom_id res chain seq x y z
N MET A 1 28.97 4.39 23.96
CA MET A 1 27.61 4.53 23.40
C MET A 1 27.68 4.24 21.90
N VAL A 2 26.78 3.41 21.40
CA VAL A 2 26.67 3.06 19.97
C VAL A 2 25.18 3.11 19.61
N GLY A 3 24.83 3.69 18.48
CA GLY A 3 23.47 3.77 17.96
C GLY A 3 23.44 3.83 16.44
N PRO A 4 22.26 3.85 15.80
CA PRO A 4 22.14 3.95 14.35
C PRO A 4 22.44 5.38 13.88
N ALA A 5 23.08 5.52 12.71
CA ALA A 5 23.39 6.81 12.08
C ALA A 5 22.20 7.44 11.32
N ARG A 6 21.12 6.67 11.13
CA ARG A 6 19.88 7.10 10.47
C ARG A 6 18.72 7.10 11.44
N GLY A 7 17.71 7.91 11.15
CA GLY A 7 16.44 7.95 11.88
C GLY A 7 16.36 9.09 12.89
N SER A 8 17.46 9.78 13.18
CA SER A 8 17.48 10.93 14.10
C SER A 8 16.73 12.14 13.55
N ARG A 9 16.58 12.27 12.22
CA ARG A 9 15.75 13.29 11.57
C ARG A 9 14.30 13.30 12.02
N HIS A 10 13.75 12.14 12.37
CA HIS A 10 12.37 12.03 12.85
C HIS A 10 12.17 12.63 14.25
N TYR A 11 13.28 12.97 14.93
CA TYR A 11 13.31 13.69 16.20
C TYR A 11 13.87 15.11 16.07
N GLY A 12 14.03 15.63 14.85
CA GLY A 12 14.52 17.00 14.61
C GLY A 12 16.03 17.17 14.72
N SER A 13 16.79 16.07 14.70
CA SER A 13 18.26 16.10 14.61
C SER A 13 18.71 15.76 13.20
N ASP A 14 19.78 16.37 12.70
CA ASP A 14 20.34 15.98 11.40
C ASP A 14 20.71 14.49 11.38
N ASP A 15 20.37 13.81 10.28
CA ASP A 15 20.91 12.49 9.98
C ASP A 15 22.38 12.64 9.57
N GLY A 16 23.26 11.80 10.12
CA GLY A 16 24.67 11.89 9.82
C GLY A 16 25.52 10.89 10.59
N PHE A 17 26.63 10.49 9.99
CA PHE A 17 27.62 9.69 10.68
C PHE A 17 28.34 10.55 11.72
N PHE A 18 28.55 9.97 12.91
CA PHE A 18 29.37 10.56 13.96
C PHE A 18 30.18 9.47 14.67
N ALA A 19 31.49 9.66 14.76
CA ALA A 19 32.36 8.89 15.64
C ALA A 19 33.17 9.83 16.53
N GLY A 20 33.07 9.63 17.84
CA GLY A 20 33.88 10.33 18.84
C GLY A 20 34.73 9.35 19.64
N PHE A 21 36.02 9.64 19.74
CA PHE A 21 37.00 8.91 20.53
C PHE A 21 37.43 9.76 21.72
N TYR A 22 37.39 9.18 22.92
CA TYR A 22 37.67 9.85 24.18
C TYR A 22 38.60 9.00 25.05
N ASN A 23 39.32 9.66 25.96
CA ASN A 23 40.08 9.01 27.02
C ASN A 23 39.84 9.77 28.33
N ARG A 24 39.16 9.12 29.27
CA ARG A 24 38.84 9.67 30.60
C ARG A 24 38.13 11.03 30.48
N GLY A 25 37.13 11.11 29.62
CA GLY A 25 36.38 12.33 29.35
C GLY A 25 37.08 13.38 28.46
N LEU A 26 38.34 13.18 28.07
CA LEU A 26 39.03 14.07 27.12
C LEU A 26 38.75 13.64 25.69
N THR A 27 38.32 14.57 24.84
CA THR A 27 38.11 14.34 23.40
C THR A 27 39.45 14.11 22.72
N LEU A 28 39.63 12.93 22.13
CA LEU A 28 40.81 12.60 21.34
C LEU A 28 40.65 13.01 19.88
N HIS A 29 39.55 12.58 19.27
CA HIS A 29 39.25 12.84 17.87
C HIS A 29 37.75 12.69 17.63
N THR A 30 37.19 13.49 16.74
CA THR A 30 35.81 13.35 16.28
C THR A 30 35.77 13.44 14.77
N THR A 31 34.99 12.58 14.12
CA THR A 31 34.85 12.57 12.67
C THR A 31 33.39 12.39 12.25
N ARG A 32 33.05 13.01 11.12
CA ARG A 32 31.78 12.82 10.39
C ARG A 32 31.91 11.77 9.27
N TYR A 33 33.07 11.12 9.16
CA TYR A 33 33.34 10.07 8.18
C TYR A 33 33.55 8.72 8.87
N PRO A 34 32.98 7.64 8.33
CA PRO A 34 33.13 6.33 8.93
C PRO A 34 34.58 5.84 8.86
N PRO A 35 35.18 5.38 9.97
CA PRO A 35 36.55 4.88 9.96
C PRO A 35 36.69 3.57 9.17
N ARG A 36 35.57 2.87 8.93
CA ARG A 36 35.45 1.70 8.06
C ARG A 36 34.05 1.67 7.43
N ALA A 37 33.95 1.21 6.19
CA ALA A 37 32.69 1.11 5.45
C ALA A 37 31.62 0.30 6.22
N SER A 38 32.03 -0.77 6.90
CA SER A 38 31.13 -1.61 7.70
C SER A 38 30.47 -0.89 8.89
N LEU A 39 30.98 0.27 9.31
CA LEU A 39 30.44 1.06 10.42
C LEU A 39 29.64 2.28 9.95
N SER A 40 29.48 2.48 8.64
CA SER A 40 28.79 3.64 8.05
C SER A 40 27.34 3.83 8.51
N HIS A 41 26.69 2.77 8.99
CA HIS A 41 25.32 2.80 9.51
C HIS A 41 25.25 3.06 11.02
N LEU A 42 26.38 3.22 11.71
CA LEU A 42 26.46 3.43 13.15
C LEU A 42 26.97 4.81 13.48
N GLN A 43 26.48 5.37 14.58
CA GLN A 43 27.09 6.51 15.28
C GLN A 43 27.55 6.06 16.65
N PHE A 44 28.70 6.54 17.11
CA PHE A 44 29.24 6.11 18.40
C PHE A 44 30.12 7.12 19.10
N LYS A 45 30.17 6.97 20.42
CA LYS A 45 31.15 7.59 21.33
C LYS A 45 31.84 6.49 22.10
N VAL A 46 33.16 6.44 22.02
CA VAL A 46 33.98 5.48 22.78
C VAL A 46 34.91 6.24 23.71
N ASP A 47 34.79 5.98 25.01
CA ASP A 47 35.78 6.37 26.01
C ASP A 47 36.63 5.15 26.37
N SER A 48 37.95 5.25 26.20
CA SER A 48 38.88 4.18 26.55
C SER A 48 40.24 4.73 26.97
N PRO A 49 40.79 4.30 28.13
CA PRO A 49 42.10 4.73 28.59
C PRO A 49 43.26 4.19 27.73
N ARG A 50 42.97 3.23 26.83
CA ARG A 50 43.95 2.64 25.92
C ARG A 50 44.08 3.43 24.60
N LEU A 51 43.16 4.35 24.32
CA LEU A 51 43.27 5.23 23.16
C LEU A 51 44.21 6.38 23.49
N GLN A 52 45.04 6.75 22.52
CA GLN A 52 46.02 7.82 22.65
C GLN A 52 45.95 8.74 21.43
N HIS A 53 46.31 9.99 21.62
CA HIS A 53 46.49 10.94 20.51
C HIS A 53 47.73 10.64 19.68
N THR A 54 47.72 11.07 18.43
CA THR A 54 48.93 11.32 17.63
C THR A 54 49.83 12.36 18.32
N LEU A 55 51.09 12.45 17.90
CA LEU A 55 52.03 13.43 18.45
C LEU A 55 51.52 14.88 18.28
N SER A 56 50.85 15.15 17.15
CA SER A 56 50.20 16.42 16.80
C SER A 56 48.89 16.70 17.55
N ARG A 57 48.34 15.73 18.29
CA ARG A 57 47.08 15.81 19.06
C ARG A 57 45.83 16.13 18.23
N ASP A 58 45.89 15.96 16.92
CA ASP A 58 44.79 16.19 15.98
C ASP A 58 43.98 14.93 15.66
N ASP A 59 44.56 13.75 15.91
CA ASP A 59 43.95 12.47 15.61
C ASP A 59 44.21 11.44 16.72
N VAL A 60 43.53 10.30 16.64
CA VAL A 60 43.74 9.12 17.47
C VAL A 60 44.75 8.19 16.80
N ARG A 61 45.63 7.56 17.59
CA ARG A 61 46.58 6.58 17.05
C ARG A 61 45.83 5.35 16.52
N HIS A 62 46.04 5.03 15.24
CA HIS A 62 45.47 3.84 14.59
C HIS A 62 46.28 2.57 14.89
N ASP A 63 46.35 2.20 16.16
CA ASP A 63 47.08 1.02 16.63
C ASP A 63 46.15 -0.16 16.99
N ALA A 64 46.70 -1.20 17.62
CA ALA A 64 45.94 -2.36 18.06
C ALA A 64 44.84 -2.02 19.08
N ALA A 65 44.97 -0.97 19.89
CA ALA A 65 43.90 -0.54 20.80
C ALA A 65 42.74 0.09 20.02
N TYR A 66 43.05 0.94 19.03
CA TYR A 66 42.05 1.52 18.14
C TYR A 66 41.27 0.46 17.37
N HIS A 67 41.95 -0.50 16.74
CA HIS A 67 41.28 -1.56 16.00
C HIS A 67 40.38 -2.44 16.89
N ARG A 68 40.83 -2.81 18.09
CA ARG A 68 40.01 -3.55 19.06
C ARG A 68 38.76 -2.79 19.50
N VAL A 69 38.86 -1.47 19.62
CA VAL A 69 37.70 -0.61 19.90
C VAL A 69 36.69 -0.69 18.75
N LEU A 70 37.13 -0.52 17.51
CA LEU A 70 36.24 -0.59 16.34
C LEU A 70 35.59 -1.98 16.19
N GLU A 71 36.33 -3.06 16.44
CA GLU A 71 35.78 -4.42 16.46
C GLU A 71 34.70 -4.58 17.53
N ARG A 72 34.89 -4.00 18.71
CA ARG A 72 33.85 -4.02 19.75
C ARG A 72 32.63 -3.19 19.37
N VAL A 73 32.81 -2.05 18.70
CA VAL A 73 31.69 -1.26 18.15
C VAL A 73 30.92 -2.08 17.11
N ALA A 74 31.61 -2.72 16.17
CA ALA A 74 30.99 -3.60 15.17
C ALA A 74 30.16 -4.71 15.83
N LYS A 75 30.75 -5.42 16.79
CA LYS A 75 30.07 -6.49 17.55
C LYS A 75 28.83 -5.99 18.30
N ILE A 76 28.87 -4.78 18.85
CA ILE A 76 27.70 -4.18 19.50
C ILE A 76 26.60 -3.87 18.47
N GLY A 77 26.99 -3.32 17.31
CA GLY A 77 26.09 -3.07 16.19
C GLY A 77 25.37 -4.33 15.73
N GLU A 78 26.14 -5.35 15.37
CA GLU A 78 25.64 -6.63 14.82
C GLU A 78 24.85 -7.48 15.81
N GLY A 79 25.04 -7.27 17.13
CA GLY A 79 24.39 -8.02 18.20
C GLY A 79 23.34 -7.22 18.93
N VAL A 80 23.73 -6.59 20.05
CA VAL A 80 22.81 -5.98 21.01
C VAL A 80 21.99 -4.84 20.40
N LEU A 81 22.61 -3.99 19.57
CA LEU A 81 21.91 -2.86 18.97
C LEU A 81 20.84 -3.33 17.97
N ARG A 82 21.17 -4.29 17.12
CA ARG A 82 20.24 -4.94 16.19
C ARG A 82 19.00 -5.48 16.90
N GLU A 83 19.20 -6.32 17.92
CA GLU A 83 18.06 -6.89 18.67
C GLU A 83 17.24 -5.83 19.37
N ARG A 84 17.90 -4.77 19.84
CA ARG A 84 17.20 -3.62 20.42
C ARG A 84 16.35 -2.91 19.39
N ILE A 85 16.90 -2.57 18.21
CA ILE A 85 16.14 -1.93 17.13
C ILE A 85 14.94 -2.79 16.73
N ARG A 86 15.13 -4.11 16.56
CA ARG A 86 14.04 -5.04 16.22
C ARG A 86 12.91 -5.00 17.24
N THR A 87 13.25 -5.17 18.53
CA THR A 87 12.29 -5.17 19.63
C THR A 87 11.55 -3.83 19.73
N GLU A 88 12.28 -2.74 19.58
CA GLU A 88 11.72 -1.38 19.65
C GLU A 88 10.84 -1.07 18.44
N LEU A 89 11.17 -1.61 17.26
CA LEU A 89 10.39 -1.44 16.03
C LEU A 89 9.05 -2.15 16.17
N GLU A 90 9.06 -3.38 16.67
CA GLU A 90 7.85 -4.16 16.97
C GLU A 90 6.97 -3.43 17.99
N GLN A 91 7.57 -2.94 19.08
CA GLN A 91 6.84 -2.20 20.10
C GLN A 91 6.26 -0.90 19.54
N ALA A 92 7.03 -0.13 18.75
CA ALA A 92 6.54 1.11 18.14
C ALA A 92 5.40 0.86 17.14
N ALA A 93 5.43 -0.27 16.43
CA ALA A 93 4.35 -0.70 15.54
C ALA A 93 3.06 -1.00 16.33
N LEU A 94 3.17 -1.73 17.45
CA LEU A 94 2.05 -2.07 18.33
C LEU A 94 1.47 -0.85 19.06
N ASP A 95 2.34 0.04 19.55
CA ASP A 95 1.97 1.30 20.22
C ASP A 95 1.38 2.34 19.24
N LYS A 96 1.50 2.08 17.93
CA LYS A 96 1.10 3.00 16.85
C LYS A 96 1.79 4.37 16.98
N ASP A 97 3.07 4.41 17.37
CA ASP A 97 3.87 5.64 17.40
C ASP A 97 4.53 5.85 16.01
N PRO A 98 3.97 6.73 15.17
CA PRO A 98 4.38 6.83 13.78
C PRO A 98 5.80 7.40 13.62
N ARG A 99 6.18 8.34 14.48
CA ARG A 99 7.49 9.02 14.39
C ARG A 99 8.59 8.07 14.85
N ARG A 100 8.39 7.40 15.98
CA ARG A 100 9.33 6.41 16.50
C ARG A 100 9.49 5.23 15.55
N TYR A 101 8.37 4.74 15.01
CA TYR A 101 8.40 3.64 14.04
C TYR A 101 9.19 4.01 12.78
N ALA A 102 8.94 5.18 12.18
CA ALA A 102 9.69 5.65 11.01
C ALA A 102 11.19 5.82 11.30
N ALA A 103 11.54 6.35 12.49
CA ALA A 103 12.93 6.47 12.92
C ALA A 103 13.64 5.12 13.01
N LEU A 104 12.99 4.14 13.64
CA LEU A 104 13.54 2.79 13.82
C LEU A 104 13.60 2.02 12.50
N LEU A 105 12.62 2.17 11.63
CA LEU A 105 12.63 1.55 10.30
C LEU A 105 13.77 2.11 9.43
N SER A 106 13.98 3.44 9.46
CA SER A 106 15.11 4.09 8.80
C SER A 106 16.46 3.62 9.36
N ALA A 107 16.52 3.41 10.68
CA ALA A 107 17.66 2.81 11.35
C ALA A 107 17.87 1.33 10.98
N ALA A 108 16.81 0.60 10.63
CA ALA A 108 16.84 -0.83 10.32
C ALA A 108 17.15 -1.14 8.83
N VAL A 109 17.43 -0.15 7.98
CA VAL A 109 17.66 -0.38 6.53
C VAL A 109 18.84 -1.34 6.23
N TRP A 110 19.78 -1.50 7.16
CA TRP A 110 20.92 -2.42 7.05
C TRP A 110 20.65 -3.81 7.63
N GLU A 111 19.45 -4.04 8.19
CA GLU A 111 19.01 -5.34 8.71
C GLU A 111 18.55 -6.29 7.59
N PRO A 112 18.62 -7.61 7.82
CA PRO A 112 17.96 -8.58 6.95
C PRO A 112 16.43 -8.36 6.94
N PRO A 113 15.75 -8.44 5.78
CA PRO A 113 14.31 -8.21 5.69
C PRO A 113 13.46 -9.00 6.68
N GLN A 114 13.76 -10.28 6.92
CA GLN A 114 12.99 -11.15 7.82
C GLN A 114 12.96 -10.69 9.28
N THR A 115 13.86 -9.81 9.71
CA THR A 115 13.86 -9.27 11.08
C THR A 115 13.07 -7.98 11.19
N ILE A 116 12.76 -7.33 10.07
CA ILE A 116 11.98 -6.11 10.03
C ILE A 116 10.51 -6.48 10.11
N VAL A 117 9.79 -5.93 11.09
CA VAL A 117 8.36 -6.13 11.24
C VAL A 117 7.60 -4.90 10.79
N LEU A 118 6.43 -5.12 10.18
CA LEU A 118 5.55 -4.08 9.68
C LEU A 118 4.17 -4.16 10.35
N PRO A 119 3.60 -3.03 10.81
CA PRO A 119 2.23 -2.99 11.30
C PRO A 119 1.24 -3.24 10.18
N LEU A 120 0.15 -3.95 10.48
CA LEU A 120 -0.96 -4.17 9.56
C LEU A 120 -2.10 -3.16 9.82
N CYS A 121 -2.88 -2.85 8.78
CA CYS A 121 -4.11 -2.08 8.91
C CYS A 121 -5.17 -2.86 9.71
N ASP A 122 -5.30 -4.14 9.38
CA ASP A 122 -6.24 -5.07 9.99
C ASP A 122 -5.49 -6.36 10.38
N PRO A 123 -5.89 -7.01 11.48
CA PRO A 123 -5.19 -8.20 11.96
C PRO A 123 -5.30 -9.37 10.98
N LEU A 124 -4.18 -10.02 10.67
CA LEU A 124 -4.13 -11.24 9.88
C LEU A 124 -3.88 -12.43 10.80
N ALA A 125 -4.80 -13.39 10.85
CA ALA A 125 -4.72 -14.53 11.78
C ALA A 125 -4.45 -14.11 13.25
N ARG A 126 -5.04 -12.99 13.68
CA ARG A 126 -4.85 -12.32 14.99
C ARG A 126 -3.51 -11.59 15.19
N ALA A 127 -2.60 -11.62 14.22
CA ALA A 127 -1.35 -10.84 14.27
C ALA A 127 -1.60 -9.40 13.80
N MET A 128 -1.11 -8.42 14.56
CA MET A 128 -1.15 -6.98 14.19
C MET A 128 0.13 -6.51 13.50
N VAL A 129 1.16 -7.34 13.50
CA VAL A 129 2.45 -7.10 12.88
C VAL A 129 2.87 -8.37 12.14
N LEU A 130 3.57 -8.23 11.02
CA LEU A 130 4.16 -9.35 10.28
C LEU A 130 5.59 -9.00 9.89
N SER A 131 6.41 -10.02 9.62
CA SER A 131 7.73 -9.77 9.04
C SER A 131 7.60 -9.16 7.64
N LEU A 132 8.61 -8.41 7.23
CA LEU A 132 8.68 -7.78 5.93
C LEU A 132 8.61 -8.79 4.77
N THR A 133 9.06 -10.03 4.99
CA THR A 133 8.94 -11.11 4.00
C THR A 133 7.53 -11.69 3.93
N ASP A 134 6.83 -11.77 5.06
CA ASP A 134 5.48 -12.36 5.12
C ASP A 134 4.40 -11.44 4.56
N VAL A 135 4.67 -10.14 4.46
CA VAL A 135 3.76 -9.19 3.81
C VAL A 135 3.86 -9.18 2.29
N VAL A 136 4.85 -9.85 1.71
CA VAL A 136 5.06 -9.88 0.26
C VAL A 136 4.15 -10.95 -0.35
N VAL A 137 3.17 -10.52 -1.13
CA VAL A 137 2.24 -11.38 -1.87
C VAL A 137 2.37 -11.11 -3.36
N ASP A 138 2.60 -12.15 -4.16
CA ASP A 138 2.84 -12.05 -5.61
C ASP A 138 3.92 -11.02 -5.99
N GLY A 139 4.98 -10.91 -5.18
CA GLY A 139 6.06 -9.94 -5.39
C GLY A 139 5.68 -8.48 -5.10
N ARG A 140 4.59 -8.25 -4.37
CA ARG A 140 4.10 -6.91 -3.99
C ARG A 140 3.90 -6.77 -2.51
N ILE A 141 4.02 -5.54 -2.01
CA ILE A 141 3.58 -5.14 -0.68
C ILE A 141 2.45 -4.13 -0.86
N LEU A 142 1.29 -4.46 -0.30
CA LEU A 142 0.16 -3.55 -0.27
C LEU A 142 0.22 -2.69 0.98
N TRP A 143 -0.09 -1.40 0.85
CA TRP A 143 -0.16 -0.50 1.99
C TRP A 143 -1.41 0.39 1.98
N SER A 144 -1.80 0.87 3.16
CA SER A 144 -2.82 1.91 3.34
C SER A 144 -2.43 2.84 4.50
N ASP A 145 -2.85 4.10 4.43
CA ASP A 145 -2.65 5.11 5.49
C ASP A 145 -3.62 4.95 6.66
N LYS A 146 -4.71 4.19 6.47
CA LYS A 146 -5.70 3.91 7.50
C LYS A 146 -6.41 2.57 7.24
N PRO A 147 -6.95 1.93 8.30
CA PRO A 147 -7.89 0.82 8.15
C PRO A 147 -9.16 1.27 7.41
N SER A 148 -9.71 0.39 6.57
CA SER A 148 -10.94 0.61 5.80
C SER A 148 -11.67 -0.72 5.56
N SER A 149 -12.88 -0.65 4.99
CA SER A 149 -13.60 -1.86 4.56
C SER A 149 -12.79 -2.71 3.58
N LEU A 150 -12.02 -2.07 2.69
CA LEU A 150 -11.15 -2.77 1.75
C LEU A 150 -10.02 -3.52 2.48
N THR A 151 -9.32 -2.86 3.41
CA THR A 151 -8.21 -3.50 4.12
C THR A 151 -8.69 -4.63 5.03
N ALA A 152 -9.86 -4.48 5.66
CA ALA A 152 -10.49 -5.55 6.43
C ALA A 152 -10.88 -6.76 5.56
N ALA A 153 -11.44 -6.50 4.37
CA ALA A 153 -11.78 -7.58 3.43
C ALA A 153 -10.52 -8.29 2.91
N LEU A 154 -9.45 -7.55 2.59
CA LEU A 154 -8.15 -8.12 2.20
C LEU A 154 -7.57 -9.00 3.32
N ALA A 155 -7.61 -8.53 4.57
CA ALA A 155 -7.17 -9.33 5.71
C ALA A 155 -8.02 -10.61 5.90
N ALA A 156 -9.34 -10.53 5.73
CA ALA A 156 -10.21 -11.71 5.76
C ALA A 156 -9.90 -12.72 4.63
N ALA A 157 -9.41 -12.23 3.49
CA ALA A 157 -8.95 -13.04 2.37
C ALA A 157 -7.50 -13.56 2.53
N GLY A 158 -6.84 -13.30 3.67
CA GLY A 158 -5.46 -13.73 3.89
C GLY A 158 -4.41 -12.81 3.24
N ILE A 159 -4.79 -11.65 2.73
CA ILE A 159 -3.90 -10.70 2.05
C ILE A 159 -3.51 -9.59 3.03
N PRO A 160 -2.21 -9.50 3.44
CA PRO A 160 -1.75 -8.48 4.36
C PRO A 160 -1.74 -7.10 3.70
N VAL A 161 -2.16 -6.08 4.47
CA VAL A 161 -2.03 -4.67 4.10
C VAL A 161 -1.26 -3.95 5.18
N VAL A 162 -0.10 -3.41 4.82
CA VAL A 162 0.77 -2.66 5.71
C VAL A 162 0.13 -1.31 6.05
N HIS A 163 0.10 -0.99 7.34
CA HIS A 163 -0.32 0.32 7.82
C HIS A 163 0.84 1.31 7.70
N ALA A 164 0.74 2.24 6.75
CA ALA A 164 1.68 3.34 6.60
C ALA A 164 1.44 4.41 7.68
N VAL A 165 1.81 4.09 8.92
CA VAL A 165 1.68 4.99 10.08
C VAL A 165 2.37 6.35 9.87
N HIS A 166 3.35 6.40 8.97
CA HIS A 166 4.05 7.62 8.57
C HIS A 166 4.21 7.64 7.04
N ALA A 167 4.16 8.82 6.43
CA ALA A 167 4.19 9.00 4.97
C ALA A 167 5.46 8.43 4.29
N GLU A 168 6.56 8.33 5.04
CA GLU A 168 7.82 7.77 4.53
C GLU A 168 7.90 6.23 4.58
N VAL A 169 7.01 5.55 5.30
CA VAL A 169 7.08 4.08 5.45
C VAL A 169 7.08 3.36 4.10
N PRO A 170 6.20 3.68 3.13
CA PRO A 170 6.23 3.05 1.82
C PRO A 170 7.56 3.25 1.08
N LEU A 171 8.18 4.44 1.20
CA LEU A 171 9.45 4.77 0.56
C LEU A 171 10.62 4.01 1.20
N LEU A 172 10.61 3.88 2.53
CA LEU A 172 11.62 3.12 3.27
C LEU A 172 11.54 1.63 2.92
N ILE A 173 10.33 1.07 2.85
CA ILE A 173 10.11 -0.32 2.44
C ILE A 173 10.63 -0.57 1.02
N ASP A 174 10.29 0.31 0.07
CA ASP A 174 10.74 0.21 -1.32
C ASP A 174 12.27 0.19 -1.46
N GLY A 175 12.98 0.92 -0.58
CA GLY A 175 14.43 0.91 -0.51
C GLY A 175 15.05 -0.35 0.11
N ILE A 176 14.28 -1.17 0.83
CA ILE A 176 14.76 -2.36 1.53
C ILE A 176 14.47 -3.64 0.72
N VAL A 177 13.29 -3.75 0.12
CA VAL A 177 12.86 -4.97 -0.59
C VAL A 177 12.83 -4.79 -2.10
N LYS A 178 13.13 -5.88 -2.81
CA LYS A 178 12.92 -5.96 -4.27
C LYS A 178 11.46 -6.35 -4.60
N ALA A 179 10.49 -5.65 -4.01
CA ALA A 179 9.07 -5.90 -4.22
C ALA A 179 8.38 -4.61 -4.66
N THR A 180 7.31 -4.71 -5.46
CA THR A 180 6.53 -3.54 -5.82
C THR A 180 5.70 -3.07 -4.64
N VAL A 181 5.92 -1.85 -4.18
CA VAL A 181 5.11 -1.23 -3.12
C VAL A 181 3.96 -0.46 -3.76
N ALA A 182 2.71 -0.84 -3.46
CA ALA A 182 1.53 -0.23 -4.05
C ALA A 182 0.43 0.04 -3.01
N ARG A 183 -0.34 1.11 -3.20
CA ARG A 183 -1.46 1.39 -2.30
C ARG A 183 -2.56 0.37 -2.55
N ALA A 184 -3.18 -0.17 -1.49
CA ALA A 184 -4.20 -1.20 -1.60
C ALA A 184 -5.33 -0.82 -2.58
N GLY A 185 -5.86 0.41 -2.48
CA GLY A 185 -6.92 0.93 -3.36
C GLY A 185 -6.52 1.22 -4.82
N GLN A 186 -5.24 1.05 -5.19
CA GLN A 186 -4.74 1.12 -6.58
C GLN A 186 -4.56 -0.28 -7.19
N VAL A 187 -4.75 -1.32 -6.39
CA VAL A 187 -4.57 -2.72 -6.81
C VAL A 187 -5.83 -3.51 -6.57
N TYR A 188 -6.62 -3.12 -5.58
CA TYR A 188 -7.86 -3.78 -5.22
C TYR A 188 -8.98 -2.78 -5.04
N VAL A 189 -10.19 -3.21 -5.39
CA VAL A 189 -11.45 -2.52 -5.11
C VAL A 189 -12.35 -3.52 -4.39
N LEU A 190 -13.00 -3.06 -3.32
CA LEU A 190 -14.03 -3.83 -2.66
C LEU A 190 -15.39 -3.39 -3.22
N ALA A 191 -16.09 -4.30 -3.86
CA ALA A 191 -17.46 -4.11 -4.28
C ALA A 191 -18.40 -4.75 -3.25
N VAL A 192 -19.35 -3.96 -2.74
CA VAL A 192 -20.40 -4.46 -1.84
C VAL A 192 -21.74 -4.31 -2.53
N GLU A 193 -22.37 -5.43 -2.87
CA GLU A 193 -23.71 -5.41 -3.48
C GLU A 193 -24.75 -4.88 -2.48
N ARG A 194 -25.77 -4.22 -3.00
CA ARG A 194 -26.87 -3.73 -2.17
C ARG A 194 -27.70 -4.87 -1.60
N ASP A 195 -27.78 -4.93 -0.27
CA ASP A 195 -28.69 -5.82 0.46
C ASP A 195 -30.15 -5.37 0.21
N ASP A 196 -30.87 -6.09 -0.65
CA ASP A 196 -32.25 -5.83 -1.06
C ASP A 196 -32.47 -4.58 -1.96
N PRO A 197 -32.14 -4.68 -3.26
CA PRO A 197 -32.49 -3.63 -4.21
C PRO A 197 -34.02 -3.49 -4.30
N THR A 198 -34.51 -2.25 -4.39
CA THR A 198 -35.94 -2.01 -4.63
C THR A 198 -36.40 -2.70 -5.92
N GLU A 199 -37.69 -2.99 -6.06
CA GLU A 199 -38.24 -3.54 -7.32
C GLU A 199 -37.87 -2.65 -8.52
N HIS A 200 -37.89 -1.33 -8.32
CA HIS A 200 -37.44 -0.35 -9.31
C HIS A 200 -35.96 -0.56 -9.70
N ALA A 201 -35.07 -0.74 -8.73
CA ALA A 201 -33.65 -1.01 -9.00
C ALA A 201 -33.42 -2.35 -9.71
N ARG A 202 -34.17 -3.40 -9.35
CA ARG A 202 -34.12 -4.69 -10.03
C ARG A 202 -34.59 -4.59 -11.49
N ALA A 203 -35.70 -3.89 -11.73
CA ALA A 203 -36.21 -3.69 -13.08
C ALA A 203 -35.25 -2.86 -13.94
N TRP A 204 -34.69 -1.79 -13.38
CA TRP A 204 -33.76 -0.92 -14.09
C TRP A 204 -32.43 -1.61 -14.44
N THR A 205 -31.81 -2.33 -13.49
CA THR A 205 -30.57 -3.09 -13.76
C THR A 205 -30.76 -4.16 -14.84
N LYS A 206 -31.93 -4.81 -14.87
CA LYS A 206 -32.30 -5.73 -15.96
C LYS A 206 -32.32 -5.02 -17.33
N LEU A 207 -32.95 -3.84 -17.41
CA LEU A 207 -32.99 -3.03 -18.63
C LEU A 207 -31.59 -2.58 -19.07
N VAL A 208 -30.69 -2.25 -18.15
CA VAL A 208 -29.28 -1.93 -18.48
C VAL A 208 -28.60 -3.13 -19.13
N GLY A 209 -28.80 -4.34 -18.60
CA GLY A 209 -28.27 -5.57 -19.20
C GLY A 209 -28.86 -5.86 -20.59
N GLU A 210 -30.15 -5.59 -20.80
CA GLU A 210 -30.80 -5.70 -22.11
C GLU A 210 -30.24 -4.68 -23.11
N ALA A 211 -30.06 -3.42 -22.70
CA ALA A 211 -29.49 -2.37 -23.54
C ALA A 211 -28.07 -2.71 -24.00
N LEU A 212 -27.22 -3.20 -23.08
CA LEU A 212 -25.87 -3.66 -23.40
C LEU A 212 -25.87 -4.83 -24.39
N ARG A 213 -26.79 -5.79 -24.23
CA ARG A 213 -26.93 -6.92 -25.15
C ARG A 213 -27.33 -6.49 -26.56
N VAL A 214 -28.27 -5.55 -26.68
CA VAL A 214 -28.66 -4.97 -27.97
C VAL A 214 -27.48 -4.28 -28.67
N ALA A 215 -26.58 -3.68 -27.89
CA ALA A 215 -25.34 -3.08 -28.38
C ALA A 215 -24.18 -4.10 -28.62
N GLY A 216 -24.47 -5.40 -28.60
CA GLY A 216 -23.52 -6.47 -28.87
C GLY A 216 -22.61 -6.85 -27.69
N MET A 217 -22.93 -6.41 -26.47
CA MET A 217 -22.20 -6.79 -25.25
C MET A 217 -22.98 -7.82 -24.45
N GLU A 218 -22.46 -9.05 -24.36
CA GLU A 218 -23.04 -10.06 -23.48
C GLU A 218 -22.57 -9.88 -22.04
N VAL A 219 -23.51 -9.60 -21.14
CA VAL A 219 -23.31 -9.56 -19.69
C VAL A 219 -24.19 -10.61 -19.02
N GLY A 220 -23.69 -11.24 -17.95
CA GLY A 220 -24.42 -12.20 -17.12
C GLY A 220 -25.52 -11.51 -16.32
N ARG A 221 -25.18 -10.99 -15.13
CA ARG A 221 -26.08 -10.18 -14.30
C ARG A 221 -25.57 -8.75 -14.15
N VAL A 222 -26.48 -7.79 -14.08
CA VAL A 222 -26.16 -6.40 -13.69
C VAL A 222 -26.61 -6.19 -12.25
N ALA A 223 -25.72 -5.70 -11.39
CA ALA A 223 -26.02 -5.43 -9.98
C ALA A 223 -25.56 -4.04 -9.56
N LEU A 224 -26.32 -3.41 -8.66
CA LEU A 224 -25.90 -2.18 -8.00
C LEU A 224 -25.03 -2.52 -6.80
N CYS A 225 -23.91 -1.83 -6.68
CA CYS A 225 -22.95 -2.02 -5.61
C CYS A 225 -22.42 -0.68 -5.14
N ARG A 226 -21.76 -0.68 -3.98
CA ARG A 226 -20.91 0.41 -3.54
C ARG A 226 -19.46 -0.03 -3.68
N LEU A 227 -18.68 0.75 -4.43
CA LEU A 227 -17.24 0.54 -4.52
C LEU A 227 -16.51 1.33 -3.42
N PHE A 228 -15.67 0.64 -2.66
CA PHE A 228 -14.85 1.25 -1.60
C PHE A 228 -13.41 1.47 -2.07
N ASP A 229 -12.83 2.60 -1.62
CA ASP A 229 -11.42 2.99 -1.87
C ASP A 229 -11.02 3.02 -3.35
N ARG A 230 -11.98 3.42 -4.20
CA ARG A 230 -11.93 3.32 -5.67
C ARG A 230 -10.85 4.13 -6.39
N GLY A 231 -9.99 4.90 -5.74
CA GLY A 231 -9.00 5.74 -6.43
C GLY A 231 -9.62 6.54 -7.60
N ALA A 232 -9.03 6.42 -8.80
CA ALA A 232 -9.55 6.96 -10.06
C ALA A 232 -10.33 5.92 -10.91
N SER A 233 -10.91 4.90 -10.27
CA SER A 233 -11.59 3.80 -10.95
C SER A 233 -12.77 4.25 -11.80
N PRO A 234 -13.07 3.52 -12.89
CA PRO A 234 -14.29 3.67 -13.67
C PRO A 234 -15.57 3.44 -12.85
N ALA A 235 -16.68 3.98 -13.34
CA ALA A 235 -18.02 3.89 -12.74
C ALA A 235 -18.60 2.46 -12.75
N SER A 236 -18.07 1.60 -13.61
CA SER A 236 -18.55 0.23 -13.83
C SER A 236 -17.41 -0.77 -13.77
N ARG A 237 -17.69 -1.99 -13.28
CA ARG A 237 -16.72 -3.09 -13.18
C ARG A 237 -17.33 -4.40 -13.64
N VAL A 238 -16.59 -5.15 -14.44
CA VAL A 238 -16.95 -6.50 -14.86
C VAL A 238 -16.24 -7.51 -13.98
N VAL A 239 -16.94 -8.55 -13.55
CA VAL A 239 -16.45 -9.56 -12.60
C VAL A 239 -16.76 -10.97 -13.10
N ASP A 240 -15.74 -11.83 -13.08
CA ASP A 240 -15.80 -13.21 -13.59
C ASP A 240 -16.85 -14.09 -12.91
N GLN A 241 -16.97 -13.96 -11.59
CA GLN A 241 -17.92 -14.72 -10.79
C GLN A 241 -18.41 -13.83 -9.65
N PRO A 242 -19.72 -13.62 -9.49
CA PRO A 242 -20.23 -12.98 -8.29
C PRO A 242 -20.01 -13.90 -7.08
N GLY A 243 -19.13 -13.48 -6.18
CA GLY A 243 -19.10 -14.00 -4.82
C GLY A 243 -20.22 -13.37 -3.97
N PRO A 244 -20.55 -13.94 -2.80
CA PRO A 244 -21.65 -13.46 -1.98
C PRO A 244 -21.36 -12.07 -1.41
N ARG A 245 -22.22 -11.07 -1.70
CA ARG A 245 -22.36 -9.72 -1.10
C ARG A 245 -21.14 -8.79 -1.06
N HIS A 246 -19.93 -9.32 -0.96
CA HIS A 246 -18.64 -8.63 -0.93
C HIS A 246 -17.69 -9.32 -1.90
N THR A 247 -17.26 -8.61 -2.93
CA THR A 247 -16.29 -9.13 -3.91
C THR A 247 -15.05 -8.27 -3.92
N LEU A 248 -13.89 -8.88 -3.68
CA LEU A 248 -12.58 -8.26 -3.86
C LEU A 248 -12.18 -8.37 -5.34
N LEU A 249 -11.94 -7.23 -5.97
CA LEU A 249 -11.58 -7.13 -7.37
C LEU A 249 -10.16 -6.61 -7.51
N ARG A 250 -9.32 -7.28 -8.28
CA ARG A 250 -7.95 -6.82 -8.57
C ARG A 250 -7.95 -5.90 -9.79
N GLU A 251 -7.41 -4.69 -9.65
CA GLU A 251 -7.21 -3.74 -10.73
C GLU A 251 -6.19 -4.28 -11.75
N GLY A 252 -6.50 -4.15 -13.05
CA GLY A 252 -5.56 -4.41 -14.14
C GLY A 252 -5.62 -5.80 -14.79
N GLY A 253 -6.65 -6.61 -14.54
CA GLY A 253 -6.77 -7.95 -15.12
C GLY A 253 -7.25 -8.00 -16.58
N GLU A 254 -8.27 -7.24 -16.97
CA GLU A 254 -9.08 -7.66 -18.12
C GLU A 254 -9.48 -6.50 -19.03
N ARG A 255 -8.85 -6.48 -20.22
CA ARG A 255 -9.31 -5.70 -21.37
C ARG A 255 -10.65 -6.24 -21.87
N LEU A 256 -11.44 -5.37 -22.50
CA LEU A 256 -12.81 -5.57 -23.01
C LEU A 256 -13.16 -6.84 -23.78
N GLY A 257 -12.19 -7.67 -24.17
CA GLY A 257 -12.44 -8.85 -25.01
C GLY A 257 -13.20 -9.99 -24.33
N ALA A 258 -13.40 -9.96 -23.00
CA ALA A 258 -13.93 -11.11 -22.25
C ALA A 258 -15.15 -10.74 -21.38
N TRP A 259 -16.10 -9.94 -21.87
CA TRP A 259 -17.34 -9.67 -21.10
C TRP A 259 -18.29 -10.88 -21.08
N LEU A 260 -18.11 -11.82 -22.00
CA LEU A 260 -18.93 -13.01 -22.18
C LEU A 260 -19.23 -13.72 -20.84
N GLN A 261 -20.50 -13.65 -20.44
CA GLN A 261 -21.07 -14.29 -19.25
C GLN A 261 -20.58 -13.78 -17.88
N ARG A 262 -19.98 -12.59 -17.83
CA ARG A 262 -19.52 -11.97 -16.59
C ARG A 262 -20.55 -11.03 -15.99
N ASP A 263 -20.53 -10.89 -14.68
CA ASP A 263 -21.40 -9.95 -13.97
C ASP A 263 -20.88 -8.52 -14.10
N LEU A 264 -21.80 -7.56 -14.26
CA LEU A 264 -21.53 -6.14 -14.30
C LEU A 264 -21.98 -5.49 -13.00
N LEU A 265 -21.03 -4.92 -12.28
CA LEU A 265 -21.27 -4.16 -11.05
C LEU A 265 -21.27 -2.66 -11.37
N LEU A 266 -22.36 -1.99 -11.00
CA LEU A 266 -22.56 -0.55 -11.16
C LEU A 266 -22.34 0.14 -9.81
N ASP A 267 -21.45 1.14 -9.77
CA ASP A 267 -21.19 1.89 -8.54
C ASP A 267 -22.30 2.91 -8.25
N GLU A 268 -23.10 2.68 -7.21
CA GLU A 268 -24.12 3.62 -6.73
C GLU A 268 -23.54 4.98 -6.31
N GLY A 269 -22.23 5.05 -6.02
CA GLY A 269 -21.53 6.29 -5.72
C GLY A 269 -21.13 7.11 -6.94
N ASP A 270 -21.26 6.56 -8.15
CA ASP A 270 -20.87 7.25 -9.37
C ASP A 270 -21.94 8.27 -9.84
N PRO A 271 -21.56 9.52 -10.16
CA PRO A 271 -22.52 10.53 -10.61
C PRO A 271 -23.32 10.15 -11.86
N ALA A 272 -22.73 9.42 -12.81
CA ALA A 272 -23.42 8.99 -14.03
C ALA A 272 -24.44 7.88 -13.72
N VAL A 273 -24.06 6.92 -12.88
CA VAL A 273 -24.98 5.87 -12.39
C VAL A 273 -26.13 6.49 -11.60
N GLN A 274 -25.86 7.44 -10.70
CA GLN A 274 -26.90 8.16 -9.95
C GLN A 274 -27.83 8.99 -10.84
N ALA A 275 -27.27 9.69 -11.84
CA ALA A 275 -28.05 10.49 -12.77
C ALA A 275 -28.97 9.60 -13.62
N ALA A 276 -28.43 8.50 -14.17
CA ALA A 276 -29.22 7.52 -14.89
C ALA A 276 -30.31 6.91 -13.99
N PHE A 277 -29.95 6.48 -12.78
CA PHE A 277 -30.93 5.89 -11.85
C PHE A 277 -32.06 6.87 -11.49
N ARG A 278 -31.77 8.16 -11.30
CA ARG A 278 -32.81 9.19 -11.10
C ARG A 278 -33.70 9.35 -12.33
N LEU A 279 -33.12 9.38 -13.54
CA LEU A 279 -33.87 9.48 -14.79
C LEU A 279 -34.79 8.27 -15.02
N ALA A 280 -34.42 7.10 -14.48
CA ALA A 280 -35.24 5.89 -14.59
C ALA A 280 -36.63 6.04 -13.95
N GLY A 281 -36.80 6.96 -13.01
CA GLY A 281 -38.10 7.30 -12.42
C GLY A 281 -39.09 7.92 -13.42
N THR A 282 -38.58 8.50 -14.51
CA THR A 282 -39.39 9.09 -15.60
C THR A 282 -39.36 8.21 -16.85
N SER A 283 -38.17 7.72 -17.23
CA SER A 283 -37.94 6.96 -18.47
C SER A 283 -36.88 5.88 -18.24
N ALA A 284 -37.32 4.68 -17.86
CA ALA A 284 -36.42 3.58 -17.48
C ALA A 284 -35.56 3.06 -18.64
N ARG A 285 -36.13 2.94 -19.85
CA ARG A 285 -35.40 2.46 -21.05
C ARG A 285 -34.38 3.47 -21.56
N GLU A 286 -34.75 4.75 -21.61
CA GLU A 286 -33.83 5.82 -22.01
C GLU A 286 -32.67 5.95 -21.04
N SER A 287 -32.94 5.92 -19.74
CA SER A 287 -31.91 5.86 -18.70
C SER A 287 -30.96 4.68 -18.88
N ALA A 288 -31.50 3.47 -19.11
CA ALA A 288 -30.70 2.29 -19.34
C ALA A 288 -29.82 2.41 -20.60
N ALA A 289 -30.36 2.95 -21.70
CA ALA A 289 -29.62 3.19 -22.94
C ALA A 289 -28.49 4.21 -22.76
N LEU A 290 -28.74 5.32 -22.05
CA LEU A 290 -27.74 6.34 -21.77
C LEU A 290 -26.60 5.79 -20.89
N LEU A 291 -26.93 5.01 -19.86
CA LEU A 291 -25.91 4.38 -19.04
C LEU A 291 -25.11 3.33 -19.83
N ALA A 292 -25.76 2.52 -20.65
CA ALA A 292 -25.08 1.56 -21.53
C ALA A 292 -24.11 2.26 -22.49
N ARG A 293 -24.49 3.40 -23.09
CA ARG A 293 -23.58 4.24 -23.89
C ARG A 293 -22.38 4.73 -23.09
N TYR A 294 -22.63 5.23 -21.89
CA TYR A 294 -21.58 5.71 -21.01
C TYR A 294 -20.56 4.61 -20.68
N ILE A 295 -21.04 3.42 -20.32
CA ILE A 295 -20.20 2.23 -20.04
C ILE A 295 -19.40 1.80 -21.27
N LEU A 296 -20.04 1.79 -22.45
CA LEU A 296 -19.37 1.49 -23.72
C LEU A 296 -18.30 2.53 -24.05
N ALA A 297 -18.57 3.82 -23.85
CA ALA A 297 -17.61 4.89 -24.07
C ALA A 297 -16.42 4.78 -23.10
N GLU A 298 -16.68 4.53 -21.82
CA GLU A 298 -15.65 4.38 -20.79
C GLU A 298 -14.73 3.19 -21.08
N SER A 299 -15.32 2.09 -21.55
CA SER A 299 -14.57 0.87 -21.85
C SER A 299 -13.86 0.96 -23.20
N GLN A 300 -14.54 1.35 -24.28
CA GLN A 300 -14.01 1.33 -25.66
C GLN A 300 -13.30 2.63 -26.06
N GLY A 301 -13.39 3.68 -25.25
CA GLY A 301 -12.95 5.04 -25.57
C GLY A 301 -13.94 5.82 -26.44
N GLN A 302 -14.70 5.13 -27.31
CA GLN A 302 -15.77 5.71 -28.13
C GLN A 302 -16.85 4.67 -28.43
N VAL A 303 -18.10 5.11 -28.55
CA VAL A 303 -19.24 4.27 -28.97
C VAL A 303 -19.34 4.32 -30.49
N SER A 304 -19.46 3.16 -31.15
CA SER A 304 -19.65 3.12 -32.61
C SER A 304 -21.03 3.68 -33.00
N ALA A 305 -21.15 4.19 -34.24
CA ALA A 305 -22.43 4.67 -34.76
C ALA A 305 -23.52 3.60 -34.71
N ALA A 306 -23.19 2.35 -35.06
CA ALA A 306 -24.12 1.23 -35.01
C ALA A 306 -24.65 0.95 -33.58
N GLN A 307 -23.76 0.93 -32.58
CA GLN A 307 -24.17 0.79 -31.17
C GLN A 307 -25.01 1.98 -30.71
N SER A 308 -24.66 3.19 -31.15
CA SER A 308 -25.44 4.39 -30.84
C SER A 308 -26.86 4.28 -31.40
N ASP A 309 -27.03 3.90 -32.66
CA ASP A 309 -28.33 3.73 -33.32
C ASP A 309 -29.16 2.62 -32.66
N GLN A 310 -28.54 1.48 -32.35
CA GLN A 310 -29.16 0.38 -31.61
C GLN A 310 -29.68 0.82 -30.23
N LEU A 311 -28.90 1.61 -29.49
CA LEU A 311 -29.29 2.13 -28.19
C LEU A 311 -30.38 3.22 -28.29
N SER A 312 -30.41 3.99 -29.39
CA SER A 312 -31.52 4.92 -29.67
C SER A 312 -32.82 4.16 -29.90
N ALA A 313 -32.78 3.11 -30.73
CA ALA A 313 -33.93 2.26 -31.00
C ALA A 313 -34.43 1.55 -29.73
N PHE A 314 -33.52 1.09 -28.87
CA PHE A 314 -33.87 0.51 -27.56
C PHE A 314 -34.58 1.52 -26.65
N ALA A 315 -34.10 2.76 -26.60
CA ALA A 315 -34.67 3.81 -25.76
C ALA A 315 -36.14 4.11 -26.10
N ILE A 316 -36.50 4.09 -27.39
CA ILE A 316 -37.87 4.31 -27.87
C ILE A 316 -38.73 3.04 -27.94
N GLY A 317 -38.15 1.87 -27.66
CA GLY A 317 -38.86 0.58 -27.67
C GLY A 317 -39.04 -0.05 -29.06
N GLU A 318 -38.25 0.36 -30.05
CA GLU A 318 -38.24 -0.19 -31.40
C GLU A 318 -37.22 -1.33 -31.58
N ALA A 319 -36.28 -1.48 -30.64
CA ALA A 319 -35.37 -2.62 -30.64
C ALA A 319 -36.10 -3.90 -30.19
N PRO A 320 -35.85 -5.04 -30.87
CA PRO A 320 -36.44 -6.34 -30.52
C PRO A 320 -35.98 -6.86 -29.15
#